data_AF-A0A2V7CS99-F1
#
_entry.id   AF-A0A2V7CS99-F1
#
_cell.length_a   1.000
_cell.length_b   1.000
_cell.length_c   1.000
_cell.angle_alpha   90.00
_cell.angle_beta   90.00
_cell.angle_gamma   90.00
#
_symmetry.space_group_name_H-M   'P 1'
#
loop_
_entity.id
_entity.type
_entity.pdbx_description
1 polymer ?
#
loop_
_entity_poly.entity_id
_entity_poly.type
_entity_poly.pdbx_seq_one_letter_code
_entity_poly.pdbx_strand_id
1 'polypeptide(L)'
;MKAIRTLVLVLLVSLAPSLGLAQQSASNAAPARPESERLRQELLALLVDVRSASAVLSAQSSYDEFMVKIGRIEKRLSSIRKKYQIPLSRGDHKALGAPISDACAALYAAANDWKQVRVAANEVAGAQRAVAHAAPWEVDFFQRQLQSAKVKQAEAQKHLTDHTATTLALVQAATRVQEASKKQAITVQK
;
A
#
# COMPACT_ATOMS: atom_id res chain seq x y z
N MET A 1 -34.92 -45.64 -28.70
CA MET A 1 -34.53 -44.30 -28.24
C MET A 1 -35.74 -43.38 -28.36
N LYS A 2 -36.11 -42.77 -27.22
CA LYS A 2 -37.14 -41.75 -26.91
C LYS A 2 -38.28 -41.50 -27.91
N ALA A 3 -39.48 -41.86 -27.46
CA ALA A 3 -40.76 -41.53 -28.06
C ALA A 3 -41.12 -40.04 -27.87
N ILE A 4 -41.69 -39.47 -28.91
CA ILE A 4 -42.29 -38.13 -28.99
C ILE A 4 -43.71 -38.21 -28.41
N ARG A 5 -44.07 -37.32 -27.50
CA ARG A 5 -45.47 -37.01 -27.17
C ARG A 5 -45.66 -35.50 -27.10
N THR A 6 -46.25 -34.99 -28.16
CA THR A 6 -46.90 -33.70 -28.27
C THR A 6 -48.21 -33.74 -27.47
N LEU A 7 -48.48 -32.72 -26.65
CA LEU A 7 -49.83 -32.36 -26.25
C LEU A 7 -49.99 -30.85 -26.38
N VAL A 8 -51.13 -30.46 -26.92
CA VAL A 8 -51.40 -29.19 -27.58
C VAL A 8 -52.70 -28.63 -27.01
N LEU A 9 -52.73 -27.30 -26.86
CA LEU A 9 -53.90 -26.41 -26.72
C LEU A 9 -54.73 -26.49 -25.41
N VAL A 10 -55.43 -25.45 -24.91
CA VAL A 10 -55.46 -23.96 -24.99
C VAL A 10 -56.70 -23.51 -24.17
N LEU A 11 -56.80 -22.19 -23.97
CA LEU A 11 -57.92 -21.37 -23.46
C LEU A 11 -57.92 -21.14 -21.94
N LEU A 12 -58.24 -19.96 -21.38
CA LEU A 12 -58.39 -18.53 -21.73
C LEU A 12 -59.26 -17.94 -20.61
N VAL A 13 -59.32 -16.60 -20.47
CA VAL A 13 -60.25 -15.81 -19.63
C VAL A 13 -59.73 -15.62 -18.17
N SER A 14 -59.51 -14.43 -17.61
CA SER A 14 -60.22 -13.14 -17.72
C SER A 14 -59.39 -11.92 -17.27
N LEU A 15 -59.80 -10.74 -17.74
CA LEU A 15 -59.33 -9.40 -17.40
C LEU A 15 -59.71 -8.96 -15.96
N ALA A 16 -58.83 -8.19 -15.30
CA ALA A 16 -59.18 -6.91 -14.64
C ALA A 16 -57.91 -6.11 -14.26
N PRO A 17 -57.93 -4.76 -14.31
CA PRO A 17 -56.82 -3.88 -13.96
C PRO A 17 -56.88 -3.44 -12.49
N SER A 18 -55.74 -3.41 -11.80
CA SER A 18 -55.63 -2.78 -10.48
C SER A 18 -54.42 -1.83 -10.46
N LEU A 19 -54.73 -0.56 -10.63
CA LEU A 19 -53.90 0.59 -10.26
C LEU A 19 -53.85 0.70 -8.73
N GLY A 20 -52.65 0.91 -8.18
CA GLY A 20 -52.48 1.57 -6.89
C GLY A 20 -51.67 0.80 -5.83
N LEU A 21 -50.72 1.52 -5.24
CA LEU A 21 -49.82 1.15 -4.13
C LEU A 21 -48.59 0.36 -4.60
N ALA A 22 -47.51 1.01 -5.06
CA ALA A 22 -46.57 1.76 -4.22
C ALA A 22 -46.29 1.07 -2.88
N GLN A 23 -45.00 0.88 -2.59
CA GLN A 23 -44.47 0.68 -1.25
C GLN A 23 -44.44 -0.77 -0.74
N GLN A 24 -43.62 -1.61 -1.37
CA GLN A 24 -42.85 -2.60 -0.62
C GLN A 24 -41.40 -2.15 -0.53
N SER A 25 -41.18 -1.34 0.51
CA SER A 25 -40.06 -1.43 1.45
C SER A 25 -38.69 -1.59 0.80
N ALA A 26 -37.94 -0.50 0.58
CA ALA A 26 -37.09 0.04 1.65
C ALA A 26 -36.49 -1.09 2.53
N SER A 27 -35.72 -1.99 1.92
CA SER A 27 -34.96 -3.01 2.63
C SER A 27 -33.47 -2.81 2.33
N ASN A 28 -32.73 -2.42 3.37
CA ASN A 28 -31.26 -2.37 3.50
C ASN A 28 -30.46 -1.15 2.97
N ALA A 29 -30.96 0.08 3.08
CA ALA A 29 -30.13 1.28 2.84
C ALA A 29 -29.42 1.87 4.09
N ALA A 30 -29.50 1.23 5.27
CA ALA A 30 -28.88 1.72 6.50
C ALA A 30 -28.27 0.55 7.30
N PRO A 31 -27.02 0.17 6.98
CA PRO A 31 -25.89 0.43 7.89
C PRO A 31 -24.54 0.75 7.20
N ALA A 32 -24.51 0.95 5.87
CA ALA A 32 -23.24 1.07 5.11
C ALA A 32 -22.47 2.40 5.34
N ARG A 33 -23.15 3.50 5.66
CA ARG A 33 -22.54 4.82 5.85
C ARG A 33 -21.52 4.90 7.01
N PRO A 34 -21.80 4.37 8.22
CA PRO A 34 -20.82 4.41 9.32
C PRO A 34 -19.58 3.54 9.07
N GLU A 35 -19.71 2.41 8.37
CA GLU A 35 -18.55 1.56 8.06
C GLU A 35 -17.64 2.15 6.99
N SER A 36 -18.22 2.73 5.94
CA SER A 36 -17.48 3.43 4.88
C SER A 36 -16.69 4.60 5.47
N GLU A 37 -17.32 5.43 6.31
CA GLU A 37 -16.62 6.54 6.97
C GLU A 37 -15.54 6.07 7.95
N ARG A 38 -15.76 4.97 8.68
CA ARG A 38 -14.71 4.36 9.52
C ARG A 38 -13.53 3.87 8.68
N LEU A 39 -13.77 3.26 7.52
CA LEU A 39 -12.71 2.88 6.59
C LEU A 39 -11.93 4.11 6.12
N ARG A 40 -12.63 5.19 5.74
CA ARG A 40 -11.99 6.45 5.37
C ARG A 40 -11.06 6.96 6.46
N GLN A 41 -11.52 6.99 7.71
CA GLN A 41 -10.71 7.44 8.85
C GLN A 41 -9.47 6.56 9.07
N GLU A 42 -9.60 5.25 8.95
CA GLU A 42 -8.46 4.32 9.06
C GLU A 42 -7.45 4.50 7.92
N LEU A 43 -7.90 4.75 6.69
CA LEU A 43 -7.03 5.09 5.57
C LEU A 43 -6.29 6.42 5.80
N LEU A 44 -6.95 7.43 6.37
CA LEU A 44 -6.31 8.69 6.72
C LEU A 44 -5.26 8.52 7.82
N ALA A 45 -5.55 7.70 8.84
CA ALA A 45 -4.58 7.37 9.88
C ALA A 45 -3.36 6.62 9.30
N LEU A 46 -3.60 5.68 8.36
CA LEU A 46 -2.52 5.00 7.65
C LEU A 46 -1.66 5.98 6.84
N LEU A 47 -2.25 6.97 6.18
CA LEU A 47 -1.51 8.01 5.46
C LEU A 47 -0.62 8.85 6.39
N VAL A 48 -1.07 9.12 7.63
CA VAL A 48 -0.24 9.80 8.64
C VAL A 48 0.96 8.94 9.03
N ASP A 49 0.76 7.65 9.29
CA ASP A 49 1.85 6.72 9.60
C ASP A 49 2.86 6.64 8.43
N VAL A 50 2.38 6.57 7.19
CA VAL A 50 3.17 6.57 5.95
C VAL A 50 3.99 7.86 5.79
N ARG A 51 3.40 9.04 6.04
CA ARG A 51 4.11 10.32 5.98
C ARG A 51 5.19 10.41 7.05
N SER A 52 4.92 9.91 8.26
CA SER A 52 5.91 9.86 9.34
C SER A 52 7.08 8.94 8.99
N ALA A 53 6.83 7.77 8.40
CA ALA A 53 7.90 6.86 7.95
C ALA A 53 8.73 7.48 6.81
N SER A 54 8.07 8.12 5.85
CA SER A 54 8.73 8.81 4.74
C SER A 54 9.63 9.96 5.20
N ALA A 55 9.29 10.65 6.30
CA ALA A 55 10.13 11.71 6.85
C ALA A 55 11.45 11.16 7.41
N VAL A 56 11.40 10.02 8.12
CA VAL A 56 12.61 9.34 8.63
C VAL A 56 13.47 8.83 7.47
N LEU A 57 12.84 8.23 6.46
CA LEU A 57 13.53 7.77 5.25
C LEU A 57 14.23 8.93 4.53
N SER A 58 13.53 10.03 4.27
CA SER A 58 14.10 11.18 3.56
C SER A 58 15.24 11.85 4.32
N ALA A 59 15.16 11.88 5.65
CA ALA A 59 16.24 12.39 6.49
C ALA A 59 17.39 11.39 6.65
N GLN A 60 17.19 10.12 6.24
CA GLN A 60 18.06 8.98 6.54
C GLN A 60 18.51 8.96 8.01
N SER A 61 17.64 9.37 8.93
CA SER A 61 18.04 9.73 10.29
C SER A 61 18.26 8.53 11.21
N SER A 62 17.42 7.50 11.11
CA SER A 62 17.54 6.29 11.92
C SER A 62 16.87 5.10 11.22
N TYR A 63 17.66 4.07 10.95
CA TYR A 63 17.15 2.81 10.39
C TYR A 63 16.19 2.11 11.35
N ASP A 64 16.53 2.05 12.64
CA ASP A 64 15.72 1.32 13.61
C ASP A 64 14.37 2.02 13.85
N GLU A 65 14.36 3.35 13.91
CA GLU A 65 13.11 4.12 13.98
C GLU A 65 12.26 3.89 12.72
N PHE A 66 12.90 3.91 11.54
CA PHE A 66 12.22 3.66 10.28
C PHE A 66 11.56 2.27 10.28
N MET A 67 12.29 1.22 10.67
CA MET A 67 11.76 -0.14 10.72
C MET A 67 10.62 -0.31 11.74
N VAL A 68 10.68 0.40 12.88
CA VAL A 68 9.56 0.43 13.84
C VAL A 68 8.30 1.02 13.20
N LYS A 69 8.44 2.09 12.40
CA LYS A 69 7.30 2.70 11.67
C LYS A 69 6.78 1.78 10.56
N ILE A 70 7.67 1.11 9.82
CA ILE A 70 7.29 0.10 8.81
C ILE A 70 6.44 -1.00 9.47
N GLY A 71 6.87 -1.57 10.59
CA GLY A 71 6.11 -2.60 11.30
C GLY A 71 4.74 -2.10 11.80
N ARG A 72 4.59 -0.81 12.15
CA ARG A 72 3.29 -0.22 12.49
C ARG A 72 2.38 -0.12 11.26
N ILE A 73 2.92 0.33 10.13
CA ILE A 73 2.20 0.45 8.85
C ILE A 73 1.69 -0.93 8.41
N GLU A 74 2.54 -1.97 8.47
CA GLU A 74 2.16 -3.35 8.12
C GLU A 74 0.99 -3.84 8.97
N LYS A 75 1.07 -3.65 10.29
CA LYS A 75 0.01 -4.04 11.23
C LYS A 75 -1.30 -3.32 10.92
N ARG A 76 -1.26 -1.99 10.70
CA ARG A 76 -2.47 -1.21 10.39
C ARG A 76 -3.04 -1.61 9.04
N LEU A 77 -2.23 -1.74 8.00
CA LEU A 77 -2.66 -2.14 6.66
C LEU A 77 -3.31 -3.54 6.68
N SER A 78 -2.69 -4.50 7.39
CA SER A 78 -3.26 -5.84 7.59
C SER A 78 -4.60 -5.79 8.32
N SER A 79 -4.70 -4.99 9.39
CA SER A 79 -5.96 -4.77 10.12
C SER A 79 -7.05 -4.18 9.23
N ILE A 80 -6.73 -3.15 8.43
CA ILE A 80 -7.67 -2.52 7.48
C ILE A 80 -8.17 -3.53 6.46
N ARG A 81 -7.25 -4.28 5.83
CA ARG A 81 -7.62 -5.28 4.81
C ARG A 81 -8.52 -6.37 5.37
N LYS A 82 -8.27 -6.83 6.60
CA LYS A 82 -9.09 -7.85 7.26
C LYS A 82 -10.46 -7.31 7.66
N LYS A 83 -10.50 -6.15 8.32
CA LYS A 83 -11.73 -5.58 8.90
C LYS A 83 -12.67 -4.99 7.86
N TYR A 84 -12.12 -4.43 6.77
CA TYR A 84 -12.89 -3.72 5.74
C TYR A 84 -12.83 -4.40 4.38
N GLN A 85 -12.63 -5.72 4.34
CA GLN A 85 -12.54 -6.48 3.08
C GLN A 85 -13.74 -6.22 2.16
N ILE A 86 -14.96 -6.27 2.69
CA ILE A 86 -16.19 -6.09 1.90
C ILE A 86 -16.28 -4.66 1.32
N PRO A 87 -16.16 -3.58 2.11
CA PRO A 87 -16.10 -2.21 1.56
C PRO A 87 -15.00 -2.02 0.52
N LEU A 88 -13.79 -2.53 0.78
CA LEU A 88 -12.67 -2.42 -0.16
C LEU A 88 -12.96 -3.13 -1.49
N SER A 89 -13.57 -4.33 -1.45
CA SER A 89 -13.97 -5.06 -2.65
C SER A 89 -15.08 -4.37 -3.45
N ARG A 90 -15.92 -3.56 -2.79
CA ARG A 90 -16.93 -2.73 -3.46
C ARG A 90 -16.35 -1.45 -4.07
N GLY A 91 -15.09 -1.15 -3.79
CA GLY A 91 -14.42 0.05 -4.27
C GLY A 91 -14.60 1.28 -3.37
N ASP A 92 -15.09 1.10 -2.14
CA ASP A 92 -15.22 2.20 -1.18
C ASP A 92 -13.87 2.88 -0.98
N HIS A 93 -13.87 4.21 -1.14
CA HIS A 93 -12.68 5.04 -1.01
C HIS A 93 -11.50 4.62 -1.90
N LYS A 94 -11.73 3.96 -3.05
CA LYS A 94 -10.66 3.54 -3.98
C LYS A 94 -9.70 4.67 -4.37
N ALA A 95 -10.24 5.87 -4.61
CA ALA A 95 -9.44 7.05 -4.94
C ALA A 95 -8.41 7.39 -3.85
N LEU A 96 -8.75 7.18 -2.57
CA LEU A 96 -7.85 7.38 -1.43
C LEU A 96 -6.97 6.15 -1.18
N GLY A 97 -7.55 4.95 -1.24
CA GLY A 97 -6.89 3.70 -0.88
C GLY A 97 -5.78 3.29 -1.83
N ALA A 98 -5.95 3.46 -3.15
CA ALA A 98 -4.94 3.05 -4.12
C ALA A 98 -3.61 3.84 -3.97
N PRO A 99 -3.61 5.19 -3.96
CA PRO A 99 -2.37 5.95 -3.73
C PRO A 99 -1.68 5.64 -2.39
N ILE A 100 -2.45 5.38 -1.33
CA ILE A 100 -1.88 5.00 -0.02
C ILE A 100 -1.21 3.62 -0.11
N SER A 101 -1.84 2.67 -0.81
CA SER A 101 -1.26 1.34 -1.04
C SER A 101 0.04 1.42 -1.83
N ASP A 102 0.10 2.25 -2.88
CA ASP A 102 1.30 2.47 -3.68
C ASP A 102 2.43 3.09 -2.83
N ALA A 103 2.09 4.09 -2.01
CA ALA A 103 3.05 4.69 -1.08
C ALA A 103 3.57 3.69 -0.04
N CYS A 104 2.72 2.78 0.47
CA CYS A 104 3.16 1.70 1.36
C CYS A 104 4.11 0.74 0.64
N ALA A 105 3.80 0.35 -0.60
CA ALA A 105 4.66 -0.54 -1.39
C ALA A 105 6.04 0.08 -1.64
N ALA A 106 6.10 1.37 -1.96
CA ALA A 106 7.35 2.09 -2.14
C ALA A 106 8.17 2.18 -0.84
N LEU A 107 7.51 2.42 0.31
CA LEU A 107 8.17 2.37 1.61
C LEU A 107 8.79 1.00 1.91
N TYR A 108 8.11 -0.10 1.56
CA TYR A 108 8.66 -1.45 1.73
C TYR A 108 9.86 -1.72 0.82
N ALA A 109 9.82 -1.23 -0.43
CA ALA A 109 10.96 -1.31 -1.33
C ALA A 109 12.17 -0.54 -0.78
N ALA A 110 11.95 0.70 -0.30
CA ALA A 110 12.99 1.49 0.34
C ALA A 110 13.53 0.84 1.62
N ALA A 111 12.69 0.16 2.40
CA ALA A 111 13.13 -0.59 3.58
C ALA A 111 14.04 -1.76 3.24
N ASN A 112 13.72 -2.49 2.18
CA ASN A 112 14.60 -3.55 1.68
C ASN A 112 15.96 -2.98 1.25
N ASP A 113 15.97 -1.88 0.50
CA ASP A 113 17.23 -1.29 0.01
C ASP A 113 18.07 -0.68 1.13
N TRP A 114 17.45 -0.04 2.13
CA TRP A 114 18.19 0.46 3.29
C TRP A 114 18.82 -0.69 4.08
N LYS A 115 18.13 -1.83 4.17
CA LYS A 115 18.73 -3.06 4.72
C LYS A 115 19.94 -3.50 3.89
N GLN A 116 19.85 -3.49 2.55
CA GLN A 116 20.99 -3.84 1.69
C GLN A 116 22.18 -2.88 1.86
N VAL A 117 21.93 -1.57 1.98
CA VAL A 117 22.98 -0.58 2.28
C VAL A 117 23.70 -0.93 3.59
N ARG A 118 22.97 -1.32 4.64
CA ARG A 118 23.59 -1.72 5.91
C ARG A 118 24.42 -2.99 5.77
N VAL A 119 23.94 -3.99 5.04
CA VAL A 119 24.68 -5.23 4.77
C VAL A 119 25.97 -4.91 4.01
N ALA A 120 25.89 -4.14 2.92
CA ALA A 120 27.05 -3.74 2.14
C ALA A 120 28.05 -2.88 2.94
N ALA A 121 27.56 -1.99 3.81
CA ALA A 121 28.43 -1.22 4.71
C ALA A 121 29.20 -2.13 5.69
N ASN A 122 28.56 -3.17 6.22
CA ASN A 122 29.21 -4.17 7.07
C ASN A 122 30.25 -4.99 6.29
N GLU A 123 29.96 -5.34 5.04
CA GLU A 123 30.94 -6.00 4.14
C GLU A 123 32.17 -5.11 3.93
N VAL A 124 31.97 -3.82 3.65
CA VAL A 124 33.08 -2.85 3.52
C VAL A 124 33.90 -2.77 4.80
N ALA A 125 33.25 -2.64 5.96
CA ALA A 125 33.94 -2.59 7.26
C ALA A 125 34.68 -3.91 7.57
N GLY A 126 34.15 -5.06 7.15
CA GLY A 126 34.81 -6.36 7.25
C GLY A 126 36.05 -6.44 6.35
N ALA A 127 35.91 -6.08 5.09
CA ALA A 127 37.02 -6.07 4.13
C ALA A 127 38.12 -5.08 4.51
N GLN A 128 37.77 -3.90 5.04
CA GLN A 128 38.74 -2.93 5.56
C GLN A 128 39.57 -3.52 6.71
N ARG A 129 38.92 -4.22 7.65
CA ARG A 129 39.61 -4.91 8.73
C ARG A 129 40.52 -6.02 8.20
N ALA A 130 40.07 -6.79 7.21
CA ALA A 130 40.89 -7.82 6.59
C ALA A 130 42.15 -7.24 5.93
N VAL A 131 42.03 -6.12 5.20
CA VAL A 131 43.17 -5.39 4.63
C VAL A 131 44.14 -4.93 5.71
N ALA A 132 43.65 -4.39 6.83
CA ALA A 132 44.49 -3.90 7.92
C ALA A 132 45.31 -5.00 8.62
N HIS A 133 44.86 -6.25 8.55
CA HIS A 133 45.53 -7.41 9.16
C HIS A 133 46.15 -8.37 8.14
N ALA A 134 46.14 -8.02 6.85
CA ALA A 134 46.62 -8.88 5.78
C ALA A 134 48.13 -9.08 5.85
N ALA A 135 48.59 -10.30 5.64
CA ALA A 135 50.00 -10.54 5.37
C ALA A 135 50.40 -9.89 4.02
N PRO A 136 51.67 -9.51 3.80
CA PRO A 136 52.09 -8.82 2.57
C PRO A 136 51.69 -9.51 1.26
N TRP A 137 51.62 -10.85 1.25
CA TRP A 137 51.23 -11.64 0.08
C TRP A 137 49.71 -11.74 -0.12
N GLU A 138 48.90 -11.36 0.87
CA GLU A 138 47.41 -11.36 0.81
C GLU A 138 46.83 -9.97 0.53
N VAL A 139 47.65 -8.90 0.65
CA VAL A 139 47.19 -7.51 0.56
C VAL A 139 46.40 -7.27 -0.73
N ASP A 140 46.91 -7.70 -1.89
CA ASP A 140 46.25 -7.50 -3.17
C ASP A 140 44.92 -8.24 -3.30
N PHE A 141 44.77 -9.38 -2.61
CA PHE A 141 43.52 -10.12 -2.56
C PHE A 141 42.47 -9.35 -1.74
N PHE A 142 42.82 -8.95 -0.53
CA PHE A 142 41.88 -8.21 0.35
C PHE A 142 41.57 -6.81 -0.17
N GLN A 143 42.50 -6.14 -0.86
CA GLN A 143 42.24 -4.88 -1.53
C GLN A 143 41.19 -5.03 -2.65
N ARG A 144 41.27 -6.10 -3.46
CA ARG A 144 40.25 -6.40 -4.48
C ARG A 144 38.89 -6.67 -3.84
N GLN A 145 38.84 -7.42 -2.74
CA GLN A 145 37.60 -7.64 -2.01
C GLN A 145 37.01 -6.33 -1.46
N LEU A 146 37.84 -5.46 -0.88
CA LEU A 146 37.42 -4.16 -0.41
C LEU A 146 36.84 -3.30 -1.54
N GLN A 147 37.48 -3.29 -2.70
CA GLN A 147 36.97 -2.53 -3.84
C GLN A 147 35.63 -3.08 -4.34
N SER A 148 35.48 -4.40 -4.42
CA SER A 148 34.19 -5.03 -4.77
C SER A 148 33.10 -4.67 -3.77
N ALA A 149 33.38 -4.72 -2.47
CA ALA A 149 32.44 -4.35 -1.42
C ALA A 149 32.02 -2.88 -1.51
N LYS A 150 32.96 -1.96 -1.82
CA LYS A 150 32.66 -0.52 -2.02
C LYS A 150 31.74 -0.30 -3.22
N VAL A 151 31.96 -1.01 -4.32
CA VAL A 151 31.09 -0.93 -5.51
C VAL A 151 29.67 -1.37 -5.16
N LYS A 152 29.51 -2.51 -4.47
CA LYS A 152 28.20 -2.99 -3.99
C LYS A 152 27.52 -1.98 -3.05
N GLN A 153 28.27 -1.36 -2.14
CA GLN A 153 27.72 -0.34 -1.25
C GLN A 153 27.22 0.88 -2.02
N ALA A 154 27.99 1.34 -3.02
CA ALA A 154 27.59 2.46 -3.86
C ALA A 154 26.33 2.15 -4.69
N GLU A 155 26.24 0.94 -5.23
CA GLU A 155 25.05 0.47 -5.96
C GLU A 155 23.82 0.41 -5.04
N ALA A 156 23.94 -0.21 -3.86
CA ALA A 156 22.85 -0.25 -2.88
C ALA A 156 22.40 1.16 -2.44
N GLN A 157 23.35 2.09 -2.26
CA GLN A 157 23.03 3.48 -1.91
C GLN A 157 22.29 4.20 -3.03
N LYS A 158 22.64 3.91 -4.30
CA LYS A 158 21.92 4.44 -5.47
C LYS A 158 20.48 3.95 -5.48
N HIS A 159 20.26 2.63 -5.34
CA HIS A 159 18.91 2.05 -5.27
C HIS A 159 18.07 2.67 -4.15
N LEU A 160 18.64 2.82 -2.94
CA LEU A 160 17.97 3.49 -1.83
C LEU A 160 17.58 4.94 -2.17
N THR A 161 18.45 5.67 -2.86
CA THR A 161 18.19 7.06 -3.25
C THR A 161 17.04 7.13 -4.25
N ASP A 162 17.05 6.26 -5.26
CA ASP A 162 15.99 6.18 -6.27
C ASP A 162 14.64 5.85 -5.63
N HIS A 163 14.58 4.82 -4.77
CA HIS A 163 13.35 4.46 -4.06
C HIS A 163 12.93 5.48 -3.00
N THR A 164 13.85 6.24 -2.42
CA THR A 164 13.50 7.36 -1.54
C THR A 164 12.78 8.45 -2.32
N ALA A 165 13.27 8.81 -3.52
CA ALA A 165 12.62 9.77 -4.40
C ALA A 165 11.24 9.28 -4.86
N THR A 166 11.12 8.02 -5.27
CA THR A 166 9.83 7.40 -5.63
C THR A 166 8.85 7.41 -4.45
N THR A 167 9.31 7.04 -3.25
CA THR A 167 8.50 7.04 -2.03
C THR A 167 7.96 8.44 -1.75
N LEU A 168 8.83 9.46 -1.77
CA LEU A 168 8.43 10.84 -1.54
C LEU A 168 7.37 11.31 -2.55
N ALA A 169 7.56 11.00 -3.83
CA ALA A 169 6.60 11.36 -4.87
C ALA A 169 5.23 10.71 -4.65
N LEU A 170 5.19 9.42 -4.28
CA LEU A 170 3.94 8.69 -4.04
C LEU A 170 3.24 9.15 -2.76
N VAL A 171 3.99 9.44 -1.70
CA VAL A 171 3.43 10.00 -0.45
C VAL A 171 2.84 11.39 -0.69
N GLN A 172 3.50 12.23 -1.50
CA GLN A 172 2.97 13.52 -1.92
C GLN A 172 1.71 13.36 -2.78
N ALA A 173 1.68 12.40 -3.71
CA ALA A 173 0.51 12.12 -4.52
C ALA A 173 -0.70 11.69 -3.65
N ALA A 174 -0.49 10.75 -2.72
CA ALA A 174 -1.53 10.28 -1.79
C ALA A 174 -2.06 11.42 -0.90
N THR A 175 -1.15 12.30 -0.46
CA THR A 175 -1.50 13.52 0.28
C THR A 175 -2.40 14.46 -0.53
N ARG A 176 -2.05 14.73 -1.79
CA ARG A 176 -2.84 15.64 -2.64
C ARG A 176 -4.24 15.09 -2.87
N VAL A 177 -4.40 13.76 -2.97
CA VAL A 177 -5.72 13.13 -3.11
C VAL A 177 -6.58 13.32 -1.86
N GLN A 178 -6.00 13.21 -0.66
CA GLN A 178 -6.68 13.55 0.58
C GLN A 178 -7.17 15.01 0.57
N GLU A 179 -6.31 15.95 0.18
CA GLU A 179 -6.63 17.38 0.15
C GLU A 179 -7.71 17.70 -0.89
N ALA A 180 -7.63 17.14 -2.08
CA ALA A 180 -8.64 17.30 -3.13
C ALA A 180 -10.01 16.77 -2.67
N SER A 181 -10.03 15.59 -2.02
CA SER A 181 -11.25 15.01 -1.45
C SER A 181 -11.87 15.91 -0.37
N LYS A 182 -11.04 16.60 0.43
CA LYS A 182 -11.51 17.55 1.44
C LYS A 182 -12.14 18.79 0.81
N LYS A 183 -11.52 19.35 -0.25
CA LYS A 183 -12.04 20.53 -0.95
C LYS A 183 -13.40 20.25 -1.60
N GLN A 184 -13.54 19.10 -2.28
CA GLN A 184 -14.81 18.70 -2.89
C GLN A 184 -15.95 18.57 -1.86
N ALA A 185 -15.66 18.01 -0.68
CA ALA A 185 -16.66 17.88 0.39
C ALA A 185 -17.17 19.23 0.91
N ILE A 186 -16.33 20.28 0.91
CA ILE A 186 -16.70 21.63 1.34
C ILE A 186 -17.55 22.33 0.29
N THR A 187 -17.25 22.14 -1.00
CA THR A 187 -18.00 22.77 -2.10
C THR A 187 -19.42 22.23 -2.23
N VAL A 188 -19.67 20.96 -1.90
CA VAL A 188 -21.02 20.33 -1.97
C VAL A 188 -21.93 20.77 -0.81
N GLN A 189 -21.37 21.39 0.24
CA GLN A 189 -22.13 21.87 1.41
C GLN A 189 -22.50 23.37 1.34
N LYS A 190 -22.13 24.07 0.28
CA LYS A 190 -22.50 25.47 0.01
C LYS A 190 -23.54 25.52 -1.09
#